data_AF-A0A3L6QH09-F1
#
_entry.id   AF-A0A3L6QH09-F1
#
_cell.length_a   1.000
_cell.length_b   1.000
_cell.length_c   1.000
_cell.angle_alpha   90.00
_cell.angle_beta   90.00
_cell.angle_gamma   90.00
#
_symmetry.space_group_name_H-M   'P 1'
#
loop_
_entity.id
_entity.type
_entity.pdbx_description
1 polymer ?
#
loop_
_entity_poly.entity_id
_entity_poly.type
_entity_poly.pdbx_seq_one_letter_code
_entity_poly.pdbx_strand_id
1 'polypeptide(L)'
;MYPMNKDRWDDRMTTHCRVSDVEQLNRDNKAVLAFCEKAGMEYKQYLPPPHISRWNKIIELKANYDPQAILSPGQRMFSSQAEAASSAVA
;
A
#
# COMPACT_ATOMS: atom_id res chain seq x y z
N MET A 1 -13.27 -16.42 -17.69
CA MET A 1 -11.96 -16.15 -18.30
C MET A 1 -12.17 -15.04 -19.31
N TYR A 2 -11.75 -13.81 -19.00
CA TYR A 2 -12.08 -12.66 -19.85
C TYR A 2 -11.26 -12.68 -21.15
N PRO A 3 -11.88 -12.48 -22.31
CA PRO A 3 -11.19 -12.46 -23.60
C PRO A 3 -10.40 -11.15 -23.73
N MET A 4 -9.08 -11.24 -23.56
CA MET A 4 -8.14 -10.16 -23.83
C MET A 4 -7.97 -10.01 -25.35
N ASN A 5 -8.66 -9.04 -25.93
CA ASN A 5 -8.48 -8.63 -27.31
C ASN A 5 -7.25 -7.71 -27.39
N LYS A 6 -6.15 -8.20 -27.98
CA LYS A 6 -4.82 -7.55 -27.96
C LYS A 6 -4.76 -6.26 -28.77
N ASP A 7 -5.71 -6.04 -29.66
CA ASP A 7 -5.62 -4.99 -30.68
C ASP A 7 -6.46 -3.75 -30.31
N ARG A 8 -7.04 -3.74 -29.11
CA ARG A 8 -7.95 -2.68 -28.64
C ARG A 8 -7.42 -1.91 -27.43
N TRP A 9 -6.22 -2.23 -26.96
CA TRP A 9 -5.55 -1.40 -25.96
C TRP A 9 -4.85 -0.29 -26.72
N ASP A 10 -5.47 0.90 -26.72
CA ASP A 10 -4.91 2.09 -27.35
C ASP A 10 -3.66 2.52 -26.57
N ASP A 11 -2.48 2.34 -27.15
CA ASP A 11 -1.17 2.66 -26.55
C ASP A 11 -1.03 4.16 -26.20
N ARG A 12 -1.98 4.99 -26.65
CA ARG A 12 -2.14 6.40 -26.25
C ARG A 12 -2.35 6.62 -24.75
N MET A 13 -2.70 5.60 -23.97
CA MET A 13 -2.77 5.73 -22.50
C MET A 13 -1.41 5.86 -21.82
N THR A 14 -0.31 5.57 -22.52
CA THR A 14 1.03 5.56 -21.94
C THR A 14 1.77 6.90 -22.08
N THR A 15 1.17 7.91 -22.75
CA THR A 15 1.90 9.12 -23.17
C THR A 15 1.69 10.38 -22.34
N HIS A 16 1.01 10.35 -21.18
CA HIS A 16 0.99 11.51 -20.26
C HIS A 16 0.72 11.11 -18.80
N CYS A 17 1.79 10.79 -18.07
CA CYS A 17 1.81 10.99 -16.63
C CYS A 17 3.18 11.62 -16.32
N ARG A 18 3.24 12.95 -16.37
CA ARG A 18 4.42 13.68 -15.93
C ARG A 18 4.57 13.49 -14.42
N VAL A 19 5.79 13.64 -13.89
CA VAL A 19 6.02 13.53 -12.43
C VAL A 19 5.11 14.47 -11.64
N SER A 20 4.83 15.66 -12.19
CA SER A 20 3.86 16.62 -11.66
C SER A 20 2.44 16.06 -11.49
N ASP A 21 2.04 15.17 -12.39
CA ASP A 21 0.71 14.57 -12.40
C ASP A 21 0.60 13.54 -11.27
N VAL A 22 1.67 12.79 -11.00
CA VAL A 22 1.74 11.85 -9.87
C VAL A 22 1.67 12.58 -8.53
N GLU A 23 2.38 13.70 -8.38
CA GLU A 23 2.32 14.51 -7.15
C GLU A 23 0.93 15.11 -6.93
N GLN A 24 0.30 15.62 -7.99
CA GLN A 24 -1.05 16.15 -7.92
C GLN A 24 -2.06 15.06 -7.54
N LEU A 25 -2.02 13.90 -8.19
CA LEU A 25 -2.88 12.76 -7.87
C LEU A 25 -2.69 12.30 -6.42
N ASN A 26 -1.46 12.33 -5.90
CA ASN A 26 -1.21 12.02 -4.49
C ASN A 26 -1.81 13.07 -3.54
N ARG A 27 -1.77 14.36 -3.90
CA ARG A 27 -2.45 15.41 -3.12
C ARG A 27 -3.96 15.22 -3.12
N ASP A 28 -4.53 14.89 -4.27
CA ASP A 28 -5.97 14.69 -4.42
C ASP A 28 -6.44 13.45 -3.62
N ASN A 29 -5.68 12.35 -3.69
CA ASN A 29 -5.93 11.15 -2.87
C ASN A 29 -5.95 11.48 -1.37
N LYS A 30 -4.98 12.27 -0.88
CA LYS A 30 -4.94 12.71 0.52
C LYS A 30 -6.14 13.59 0.88
N ALA A 31 -6.57 14.47 -0.02
CA ALA A 31 -7.72 15.35 0.20
C ALA A 31 -9.03 14.55 0.35
N VAL A 32 -9.22 13.50 -0.43
CA VAL A 32 -10.38 12.59 -0.30
C VAL A 32 -10.40 11.90 1.06
N LEU A 33 -9.26 11.38 1.51
CA LEU A 33 -9.16 10.73 2.83
C LEU A 33 -9.48 11.72 3.97
N ALA A 34 -8.88 12.91 3.92
CA ALA A 34 -9.14 13.96 4.91
C ALA A 34 -10.61 14.42 4.94
N PHE A 35 -11.27 14.44 3.77
CA PHE A 35 -12.70 14.70 3.69
C PHE A 35 -13.53 13.62 4.38
N CYS A 36 -13.24 12.34 4.14
CA CYS A 36 -13.92 11.22 4.80
C CYS A 36 -13.75 11.28 6.32
N GLU A 37 -12.54 11.55 6.81
CA GLU A 37 -12.25 11.73 8.24
C GLU A 37 -13.06 12.89 8.83
N LYS A 38 -13.05 14.06 8.18
CA LYS A 38 -13.78 15.25 8.64
C LYS A 38 -15.29 15.04 8.65
N ALA A 39 -15.82 14.27 7.71
CA ALA A 39 -17.24 13.94 7.64
C ALA A 39 -17.66 12.85 8.63
N GLY A 40 -16.71 12.25 9.36
CA GLY A 40 -16.99 11.14 10.27
C GLY A 40 -17.44 9.87 9.55
N MET A 41 -17.09 9.73 8.26
CA MET A 41 -17.44 8.53 7.48
C MET A 41 -16.48 7.40 7.81
N GLU A 42 -17.03 6.25 8.21
CA GLU A 42 -16.22 5.04 8.35
C GLU A 42 -15.80 4.54 6.97
N TYR A 43 -14.48 4.44 6.73
CA TYR A 43 -13.94 3.86 5.50
C TYR A 43 -12.79 2.92 5.80
N LYS A 44 -12.53 2.01 4.86
CA LYS A 44 -11.35 1.16 4.82
C LYS A 44 -10.75 1.25 3.43
N GLN A 45 -9.49 1.66 3.34
CA GLN A 45 -8.80 1.66 2.06
C GLN A 45 -8.58 0.21 1.62
N TYR A 46 -8.85 -0.08 0.35
CA TYR A 46 -8.53 -1.37 -0.27
C TYR A 46 -7.06 -1.33 -0.69
N LEU A 47 -6.30 -2.38 -0.39
CA LEU A 47 -4.82 -2.36 -0.40
C LEU A 47 -4.24 -1.25 0.48
N PRO A 48 -4.68 -1.11 1.75
CA PRO A 48 -4.27 -0.02 2.61
C PRO A 48 -2.85 -0.24 3.16
N PRO A 49 -2.16 0.83 3.63
CA PRO A 49 -1.14 0.67 4.65
C PRO A 49 -1.77 0.10 5.94
N PRO A 50 -0.99 -0.56 6.82
CA PRO A 50 -1.52 -1.60 7.70
C PRO A 50 -2.27 -1.06 8.92
N HIS A 51 -3.53 -0.67 8.76
CA HIS A 51 -4.45 -0.46 9.87
C HIS A 51 -5.55 -1.54 9.83
N ILE A 52 -5.25 -2.71 10.40
CA ILE A 52 -6.10 -3.90 10.32
C ILE A 52 -6.67 -4.22 11.70
N SER A 53 -8.00 -4.16 11.82
CA SER A 53 -8.78 -4.49 13.03
C SER A 53 -8.51 -5.85 13.69
N ARG A 54 -7.79 -6.76 13.01
CA ARG A 54 -7.44 -8.12 13.49
C ARG A 54 -5.94 -8.28 13.74
N TRP A 55 -5.30 -7.21 14.19
CA TRP A 55 -3.83 -7.13 14.31
C TRP A 55 -3.20 -8.27 15.12
N ASN A 56 -3.81 -8.66 16.24
CA ASN A 56 -3.30 -9.73 17.10
C ASN A 56 -3.14 -11.06 16.34
N LYS A 57 -4.16 -11.45 15.58
CA LYS A 57 -4.11 -12.68 14.76
C LYS A 57 -3.04 -12.59 13.68
N ILE A 58 -2.81 -11.40 13.11
CA ILE A 58 -1.77 -11.19 12.10
C ILE A 58 -0.38 -11.35 12.72
N ILE A 59 -0.16 -10.81 13.92
CA ILE A 59 1.09 -10.99 14.67
C ILE A 59 1.34 -12.47 14.97
N GLU A 60 0.33 -13.19 15.47
CA GLU A 60 0.43 -14.63 15.73
C GLU A 60 0.81 -15.43 14.48
N LEU A 61 0.13 -15.17 13.36
CA LEU A 61 0.45 -15.83 12.09
C LEU A 61 1.84 -15.43 11.57
N LYS A 62 2.24 -14.17 11.71
CA LYS A 62 3.57 -13.71 11.31
C LYS A 62 4.66 -14.42 12.12
N ALA A 63 4.48 -14.55 13.44
CA ALA A 63 5.41 -15.29 14.30
C ALA A 63 5.52 -16.78 13.93
N ASN A 64 4.40 -17.41 13.55
CA ASN A 64 4.38 -18.83 13.20
C ASN A 64 4.97 -19.13 11.81
N TYR A 65 4.75 -18.25 10.82
CA TYR A 65 5.05 -18.54 9.41
C TYR A 65 6.17 -17.68 8.80
N ASP A 66 6.50 -16.53 9.39
CA ASP A 66 7.62 -15.68 8.94
C ASP A 66 8.23 -14.88 10.11
N PRO A 67 8.86 -15.58 11.09
CA PRO A 67 9.39 -14.97 12.32
C PRO A 67 10.54 -13.98 12.07
N GLN A 68 11.23 -14.09 10.93
CA GLN A 68 12.34 -13.19 10.56
C GLN A 68 11.89 -12.01 9.70
N ALA A 69 10.59 -11.92 9.39
CA ALA A 69 10.00 -10.89 8.53
C ALA A 69 10.68 -10.77 7.15
N ILE A 70 11.01 -11.91 6.55
CA ILE A 70 11.67 -11.96 5.23
C ILE A 70 10.67 -11.70 4.10
N LEU A 71 9.42 -12.13 4.29
CA LEU A 71 8.42 -12.08 3.23
C LEU A 71 7.71 -10.72 3.18
N SER A 72 7.55 -10.22 1.94
CA SER A 72 6.82 -9.00 1.58
C SER A 72 7.29 -7.71 2.29
N PRO A 73 8.60 -7.40 2.32
CA PRO A 73 9.13 -6.20 3.01
C PRO A 73 8.56 -4.89 2.45
N GLY A 74 8.16 -4.86 1.17
CA GLY A 74 7.51 -3.71 0.54
C GLY A 74 6.18 -3.28 1.16
N GLN A 75 5.50 -4.17 1.90
CA GLN A 75 4.28 -3.84 2.64
C GLN A 75 4.57 -3.00 3.90
N ARG A 76 5.84 -2.97 4.37
CA ARG A 76 6.29 -2.19 5.53
C ARG A 76 5.45 -2.41 6.79
N MET A 77 4.89 -3.62 6.95
CA MET A 77 4.08 -4.01 8.10
C MET A 77 4.92 -4.52 9.26
N PHE A 78 6.05 -5.15 8.94
CA PHE A 78 6.99 -5.75 9.88
C PHE A 78 8.40 -5.42 9.39
N SER A 79 9.27 -4.98 10.29
CA SER A 79 10.68 -4.74 9.99
C SER A 79 11.48 -6.01 10.28
N SER A 80 12.39 -6.36 9.37
CA SER A 80 13.34 -7.43 9.63
C SER A 80 14.34 -7.02 10.72
N GLN A 81 14.96 -8.01 11.37
CA GLN A 81 16.00 -7.74 12.38
C GLN A 81 17.21 -7.00 11.78
N ALA A 82 17.52 -7.24 10.50
CA ALA A 82 18.57 -6.53 9.78
C ALA A 82 18.21 -5.05 9.52
N GLU A 83 16.96 -4.76 9.15
CA GLU A 83 16.49 -3.38 8.99
C GLU A 83 16.38 -2.66 10.34
N ALA A 84 15.94 -3.34 11.40
CA ALA A 84 15.88 -2.79 12.75
C ALA A 84 17.29 -2.49 13.31
N ALA A 85 18.26 -3.37 13.05
CA ALA A 85 19.66 -3.14 13.43
C ALA A 85 20.29 -2.00 12.64
N SER A 86 19.98 -1.85 11.35
CA SER A 86 20.45 -0.74 10.53
C SER A 86 19.85 0.60 10.95
N SER A 87 18.56 0.61 11.33
CA SER A 87 17.87 1.83 11.78
C SER A 87 18.23 2.28 13.20
N ALA A 88 18.82 1.40 14.03
CA ALA A 88 19.28 1.72 15.38
C ALA A 88 20.71 2.29 15.43
N VAL A 89 21.43 2.24 14.31
CA VAL A 89 22.82 2.72 14.17
C VAL A 89 22.88 4.11 13.51
N ALA A 90 21.75 4.61 13.01
CA ALA A 90 21.56 5.95 12.45
C ALA A 90 20.96 6.91 13.48
#